data_AF-X0XEV6-F1
#
_entry.id   AF-X0XEV6-F1
#
_cell.length_a   1.000
_cell.length_b   1.000
_cell.length_c   1.000
_cell.angle_alpha   90.00
_cell.angle_beta   90.00
_cell.angle_gamma   90.00
#
_symmetry.space_group_name_H-M   'P 1'
#
loop_
_entity.id
_entity.type
_entity.pdbx_description
1 polymer ?
#
loop_
_entity_poly.entity_id
_entity_poly.type
_entity_poly.pdbx_seq_one_letter_code
_entity_poly.pdbx_strand_id
1 'polypeptide(L)'
;PALKKKRIVILDRYYYSNIAYQGAKGIDEKLIRRMNEEFVVEPDLVFIFDIDPKKGLERIENRKKKDKLFEREDYLAKVREIFRSFKGEKFVHIDALKSKEEISKEIQEIIFPILM
;
A
#
# COMPACT_ATOMS: atom_id res chain seq x y z
N PRO A 1 -21.87 -3.89 0.58
CA PRO A 1 -22.88 -3.19 -0.25
C PRO A 1 -22.47 -2.99 -1.72
N ALA A 2 -21.27 -2.42 -1.99
CA ALA A 2 -20.77 -2.22 -3.35
C ALA A 2 -20.32 -3.53 -4.03
N LEU A 3 -19.55 -4.36 -3.33
CA LEU A 3 -19.11 -5.68 -3.84
C LEU A 3 -20.29 -6.60 -4.18
N LYS A 4 -21.33 -6.63 -3.35
CA LYS A 4 -22.58 -7.37 -3.64
C LYS A 4 -23.28 -6.90 -4.93
N LYS A 5 -23.00 -5.68 -5.39
CA LYS A 5 -23.50 -5.10 -6.66
C LYS A 5 -22.50 -5.26 -7.81
N LYS A 6 -21.49 -6.14 -7.68
CA LYS A 6 -20.43 -6.38 -8.67
C LYS A 6 -19.71 -5.10 -9.12
N ARG A 7 -19.54 -4.14 -8.20
CA ARG A 7 -18.78 -2.91 -8.46
C ARG A 7 -17.32 -3.09 -8.06
N ILE A 8 -16.43 -2.46 -8.81
CA ILE A 8 -15.03 -2.28 -8.44
C ILE A 8 -14.97 -1.34 -7.23
N VAL A 9 -14.18 -1.72 -6.22
CA VAL A 9 -13.94 -0.90 -5.02
C VAL A 9 -12.45 -0.62 -4.96
N ILE A 10 -12.10 0.68 -4.99
CA ILE A 10 -10.72 1.15 -4.89
C ILE A 10 -10.58 1.81 -3.53
N LEU A 11 -9.58 1.37 -2.76
CA LEU A 11 -9.28 1.90 -1.43
C LEU A 11 -7.87 2.48 -1.43
N ASP A 12 -7.73 3.72 -0.97
CA ASP A 12 -6.43 4.28 -0.59
C ASP A 12 -6.13 3.84 0.84
N ARG A 13 -5.23 2.85 0.96
CA ARG A 13 -4.90 2.07 2.17
C ARG A 13 -6.01 1.12 2.63
N TYR A 14 -5.57 0.02 3.26
CA TYR A 14 -6.43 -0.97 3.90
C TYR A 14 -5.65 -1.69 5.02
N TYR A 15 -6.08 -2.90 5.44
CA TYR A 15 -5.45 -3.57 6.59
C TYR A 15 -3.95 -3.88 6.40
N TYR A 16 -3.45 -4.00 5.17
CA TYR A 16 -2.01 -4.12 4.91
C TYR A 16 -1.20 -2.93 5.42
N SER A 17 -1.78 -1.72 5.39
CA SER A 17 -1.15 -0.55 6.00
C SER A 17 -1.14 -0.65 7.52
N ASN A 18 -2.16 -1.23 8.13
CA ASN A 18 -2.17 -1.49 9.58
C ASN A 18 -1.02 -2.44 9.95
N ILE A 19 -0.86 -3.55 9.21
CA ILE A 19 0.24 -4.51 9.40
C ILE A 19 1.59 -3.80 9.31
N ALA A 20 1.85 -3.06 8.23
CA ALA A 20 3.16 -2.45 8.00
C ALA A 20 3.51 -1.36 9.03
N TYR A 21 2.57 -0.46 9.33
CA TYR A 21 2.85 0.64 10.26
C TYR A 21 2.93 0.14 11.71
N GLN A 22 2.03 -0.73 12.16
CA GLN A 22 2.10 -1.26 13.52
C GLN A 22 3.25 -2.26 13.69
N GLY A 23 3.56 -3.04 12.65
CA GLY A 23 4.74 -3.91 12.61
C GLY A 23 6.04 -3.12 12.77
N ALA A 24 6.17 -1.97 12.09
CA ALA A 24 7.31 -1.08 12.25
C ALA A 24 7.46 -0.49 13.66
N LYS A 25 6.38 -0.49 14.47
CA LYS A 25 6.39 -0.13 15.90
C LYS A 25 6.73 -1.31 16.82
N GLY A 26 6.98 -2.49 16.28
CA GLY A 26 7.37 -3.69 17.03
C GLY A 26 6.21 -4.61 17.44
N ILE A 27 5.00 -4.39 16.92
CA ILE A 27 3.88 -5.31 17.15
C ILE A 27 4.00 -6.49 16.17
N ASP A 28 3.70 -7.71 16.61
CA ASP A 28 3.78 -8.90 15.75
C ASP A 28 2.84 -8.78 14.53
N GLU A 29 3.43 -8.74 13.34
CA GLU A 29 2.74 -8.67 12.05
C GLU A 29 1.76 -9.83 11.84
N LYS A 30 2.12 -11.04 12.30
CA LYS A 30 1.24 -12.22 12.19
C LYS A 30 0.03 -12.12 13.10
N LEU A 31 0.18 -11.49 14.26
CA LEU A 31 -0.94 -11.20 15.15
C LEU A 31 -1.88 -10.17 14.50
N ILE A 32 -1.33 -9.05 14.02
CA ILE A 32 -2.13 -8.00 13.36
C ILE A 32 -2.86 -8.57 12.14
N ARG A 33 -2.17 -9.38 11.33
CA ARG A 33 -2.78 -10.03 10.16
C ARG A 33 -3.99 -10.89 10.56
N ARG A 34 -3.81 -11.81 11.51
CA ARG A 34 -4.88 -12.70 11.99
C ARG A 34 -6.08 -11.91 12.51
N MET A 35 -5.84 -10.86 13.30
CA MET A 35 -6.91 -10.03 13.85
C MET A 35 -7.69 -9.26 12.78
N ASN A 36 -7.02 -8.81 11.71
CA ASN A 36 -7.71 -8.10 10.62
C ASN A 36 -8.47 -9.08 9.72
N GLU A 37 -7.84 -10.18 9.30
CA GLU A 37 -8.40 -11.15 8.35
C GLU A 37 -9.69 -11.83 8.86
N GLU A 38 -9.96 -11.81 10.17
CA GLU A 38 -11.21 -12.29 10.75
C GLU A 38 -12.45 -11.44 10.38
N PHE A 39 -12.26 -10.15 10.08
CA PHE A 39 -13.37 -9.20 9.89
C PHE A 39 -13.35 -8.44 8.56
N VAL A 40 -12.23 -8.47 7.84
CA VAL A 40 -12.04 -7.72 6.59
C VAL A 40 -12.27 -8.59 5.36
N VAL A 41 -12.72 -7.97 4.27
CA VAL A 41 -12.78 -8.64 2.98
C VAL A 41 -11.40 -8.58 2.35
N GLU A 42 -10.85 -9.73 1.97
CA GLU A 42 -9.56 -9.77 1.30
C GLU A 42 -9.63 -9.10 -0.08
N PRO A 43 -8.71 -8.17 -0.40
CA PRO A 43 -8.68 -7.54 -1.72
C PRO A 43 -8.13 -8.51 -2.77
N ASP A 44 -8.72 -8.48 -3.97
CA ASP A 44 -8.27 -9.26 -5.11
C ASP A 44 -6.88 -8.82 -5.62
N LEU A 45 -6.58 -7.54 -5.50
CA LEU A 45 -5.30 -6.92 -5.89
C LEU A 45 -4.86 -5.86 -4.89
N VAL A 46 -3.55 -5.78 -4.68
CA VAL A 46 -2.90 -4.79 -3.80
C VAL A 46 -1.71 -4.20 -4.54
N PHE A 47 -1.82 -2.92 -4.90
CA PHE A 47 -0.72 -2.16 -5.46
C PHE A 47 0.11 -1.54 -4.33
N ILE A 48 1.38 -1.92 -4.25
CA ILE A 48 2.36 -1.38 -3.32
C ILE A 48 3.27 -0.44 -4.11
N PHE A 49 3.06 0.86 -3.92
CA PHE A 49 3.93 1.88 -4.51
C PHE A 49 5.21 1.99 -3.70
N ASP A 50 6.25 1.30 -4.14
CA ASP A 50 7.55 1.30 -3.49
C ASP A 50 8.30 2.60 -3.81
N ILE A 51 8.73 3.30 -2.76
CA ILE A 51 9.54 4.50 -2.89
C ILE A 51 10.55 4.56 -1.77
N ASP A 52 11.73 5.09 -2.09
CA ASP A 52 12.70 5.46 -1.08
C ASP A 52 12.09 6.46 -0.06
N PRO A 53 12.19 6.21 1.26
CA PRO A 53 11.57 7.06 2.27
C PRO A 53 11.97 8.52 2.18
N LYS A 54 13.25 8.81 1.92
CA LYS A 54 13.75 10.18 1.79
C LYS A 54 13.10 10.87 0.60
N LYS A 55 13.09 10.24 -0.59
CA LYS A 55 12.38 10.77 -1.77
C LYS A 55 10.87 10.94 -1.54
N GLY A 56 10.27 10.03 -0.77
CA GLY A 56 8.86 10.12 -0.37
C GLY A 56 8.57 11.34 0.50
N LEU A 57 9.42 11.59 1.50
CA LEU A 57 9.34 12.76 2.38
C LEU A 57 9.53 14.06 1.59
N GLU A 58 10.51 14.13 0.68
CA GLU A 58 10.73 15.29 -0.20
C GLU A 58 9.45 15.63 -1.02
N ARG A 59 8.70 14.62 -1.49
CA ARG A 59 7.41 14.84 -2.19
C ARG A 59 6.31 15.37 -1.26
N ILE A 60 6.31 15.00 0.02
CA ILE A 60 5.32 15.44 1.02
C ILE A 60 5.61 16.85 1.51
N GLU A 61 6.88 17.20 1.74
CA GLU A 61 7.28 18.56 2.16
C GLU A 61 6.84 19.62 1.15
N ASN A 62 6.82 19.26 -0.13
CA ASN A 62 6.30 20.11 -1.21
C ASN A 62 4.76 20.24 -1.21
N ARG A 63 4.03 19.43 -0.44
CA ARG A 63 2.57 19.51 -0.26
C ARG A 63 2.26 20.28 1.03
N LYS A 64 1.43 21.33 0.93
CA LYS A 64 1.05 22.24 2.04
C LYS A 64 0.34 21.58 3.25
N LYS A 65 0.11 20.26 3.27
CA LYS A 65 -0.56 19.52 4.36
C LYS A 65 0.47 18.68 5.12
N LYS A 66 0.89 19.17 6.28
CA LYS A 66 1.83 18.47 7.18
C LYS A 66 1.09 17.55 8.13
N ASP A 67 1.00 16.27 7.79
CA ASP A 67 0.64 15.23 8.78
C ASP A 67 1.93 14.70 9.42
N LYS A 68 2.43 15.44 10.43
CA LYS A 68 3.69 15.19 11.15
C LYS A 68 3.80 13.82 11.86
N LEU A 69 2.75 13.01 11.86
CA LEU A 69 2.64 11.84 12.75
C LEU A 69 3.54 10.65 12.35
N PHE A 70 4.12 10.64 11.15
CA PHE A 70 4.85 9.47 10.64
C PHE A 70 6.17 9.78 9.91
N GLU A 71 6.68 11.00 10.00
CA GLU A 71 7.74 11.53 9.12
C GLU A 71 9.18 11.28 9.63
N ARG A 72 9.45 10.16 10.30
CA ARG A 72 10.84 9.78 10.60
C ARG A 72 11.32 8.77 9.56
N GLU A 73 12.40 9.12 8.85
CA GLU A 73 12.96 8.32 7.76
C GLU A 73 13.26 6.88 8.19
N ASP A 74 13.82 6.70 9.40
CA ASP A 74 14.14 5.39 9.98
C ASP A 74 12.90 4.52 10.22
N TYR A 75 11.80 5.13 10.68
CA TYR A 75 10.53 4.46 10.83
C TYR A 75 9.93 4.07 9.48
N LEU A 76 9.95 5.00 8.51
CA LEU A 76 9.44 4.74 7.16
C LEU A 76 10.27 3.69 6.42
N ALA A 77 11.57 3.59 6.68
CA ALA A 77 12.41 2.50 6.17
C ALA A 77 11.92 1.14 6.68
N LYS A 78 11.58 1.01 7.96
CA LYS A 78 10.99 -0.22 8.51
C LYS A 78 9.63 -0.55 7.89
N VAL A 79 8.77 0.47 7.74
CA VAL A 79 7.46 0.32 7.08
C VAL A 79 7.64 -0.19 5.65
N ARG A 80 8.58 0.39 4.90
CA ARG A 80 8.91 -0.02 3.52
C ARG A 80 9.34 -1.48 3.46
N GLU A 81 10.25 -1.90 4.34
CA GLU A 81 10.72 -3.30 4.36
C GLU A 81 9.58 -4.29 4.64
N ILE A 82 8.64 -3.96 5.54
CA ILE A 82 7.47 -4.80 5.78
C ILE A 82 6.59 -4.90 4.52
N PHE A 83 6.31 -3.78 3.86
CA PHE A 83 5.56 -3.81 2.59
C PHE A 83 6.27 -4.65 1.52
N ARG A 84 7.59 -4.50 1.36
CA ARG A 84 8.41 -5.29 0.41
C ARG A 84 8.39 -6.79 0.72
N SER A 85 8.16 -7.15 1.98
CA SER A 85 8.03 -8.54 2.42
C SER A 85 6.73 -9.20 1.93
N PHE A 86 5.69 -8.44 1.58
CA PHE A 86 4.44 -9.00 1.07
C PHE A 86 4.64 -9.58 -0.33
N LYS A 87 4.46 -10.90 -0.46
CA LYS A 87 4.60 -11.69 -1.68
C LYS A 87 3.32 -12.47 -1.96
N GLY A 88 3.13 -12.83 -3.23
CA GLY A 88 1.95 -13.56 -3.72
C GLY A 88 1.34 -12.85 -4.93
N GLU A 89 0.52 -13.55 -5.68
CA GLU A 89 -0.01 -13.11 -6.98
C GLU A 89 -0.81 -11.81 -6.92
N LYS A 90 -1.49 -11.56 -5.78
CA LYS A 90 -2.27 -10.34 -5.57
C LYS A 90 -1.44 -9.08 -5.30
N PHE A 91 -0.17 -9.23 -4.90
CA PHE A 91 0.68 -8.08 -4.53
C PHE A 91 1.51 -7.64 -5.73
N VAL A 92 1.20 -6.44 -6.21
CA VAL A 92 1.93 -5.81 -7.31
C VAL A 92 2.78 -4.69 -6.75
N HIS A 93 4.10 -4.83 -6.87
CA HIS A 93 5.06 -3.80 -6.45
C HIS A 93 5.32 -2.86 -7.62
N ILE A 94 4.98 -1.59 -7.46
CA ILE A 94 5.14 -0.54 -8.47
C ILE A 94 6.29 0.37 -8.04
N ASP A 95 7.24 0.62 -8.94
CA ASP A 95 8.27 1.64 -8.72
C ASP A 95 7.65 3.04 -8.77
N ALA A 96 7.51 3.67 -7.60
CA ALA A 96 6.90 4.99 -7.51
C ALA A 96 7.85 6.15 -7.90
N LEU A 97 9.09 5.86 -8.35
CA LEU A 97 9.99 6.86 -8.93
C LEU A 97 9.66 7.21 -10.37
N LYS A 98 8.97 6.33 -11.08
CA LYS A 98 8.44 6.58 -12.42
C LYS A 98 7.49 7.78 -12.45
N SER A 99 7.24 8.31 -13.64
CA SER A 99 6.23 9.34 -13.84
C SER A 99 4.82 8.81 -13.55
N LYS A 100 3.88 9.73 -13.30
CA LYS A 100 2.48 9.38 -13.06
C LYS A 100 1.88 8.64 -14.26
N GLU A 101 2.26 9.04 -15.46
CA GLU A 101 1.80 8.49 -16.74
C GLU A 101 2.27 7.04 -16.91
N GLU A 102 3.56 6.77 -16.63
CA GLU A 102 4.12 5.41 -16.68
C GLU A 102 3.44 4.49 -15.66
N ILE A 103 3.30 4.95 -14.41
CA ILE A 103 2.63 4.19 -13.34
C ILE A 103 1.16 3.91 -13.71
N SER A 104 0.45 4.90 -14.25
CA SER A 104 -0.94 4.74 -14.66
C SER A 104 -1.07 3.70 -15.77
N LYS A 105 -0.14 3.70 -16.74
CA LYS A 105 -0.12 2.74 -17.84
C LYS A 105 0.13 1.33 -17.30
N GLU A 106 1.12 1.15 -16.43
CA GLU A 106 1.46 -0.13 -15.80
C GLU A 106 0.26 -0.71 -15.02
N ILE A 107 -0.44 0.12 -14.25
CA ILE A 107 -1.65 -0.31 -13.53
C ILE A 107 -2.77 -0.73 -14.49
N GLN A 108 -2.99 0.02 -15.58
CA GLN A 108 -4.02 -0.30 -16.57
C GLN A 108 -3.74 -1.63 -17.28
N GLU A 109 -2.48 -1.89 -17.63
CA GLU A 109 -2.06 -3.15 -18.26
C GLU A 109 -2.33 -4.37 -17.37
N ILE A 110 -2.25 -4.21 -16.04
CA ILE A 110 -2.56 -5.26 -15.06
C ILE A 110 -4.07 -5.42 -14.87
N ILE A 111 -4.81 -4.31 -14.79
CA ILE A 111 -6.23 -4.33 -14.45
C ILE A 111 -7.11 -4.71 -15.64
N PHE A 112 -6.83 -4.23 -16.85
CA PHE A 112 -7.73 -4.42 -18.00
C PHE A 112 -8.00 -5.90 -18.35
N PRO A 113 -7.02 -6.82 -18.31
CA PRO A 113 -7.29 -8.24 -18.54
C PRO A 113 -8.23 -8.88 -17.51
N ILE A 114 -8.38 -8.28 -16.32
CA ILE A 114 -9.21 -8.79 -15.21
C ILE A 114 -10.65 -8.25 -15.31
N LEU A 115 -10.83 -7.12 -15.99
CA LEU A 115 -12.14 -6.47 -16.16
C LEU A 115 -12.91 -6.90 -17.41
N MET A 116 -12.26 -7.60 -18.34
CA MET A 116 -12.85 -8.15 -19.56
C MET A 116 -13.30 -9.60 -19.35
#